data_AF-A0A382N163-F1
#
_entry.id   AF-A0A382N163-F1
#
_cell.length_a   1.000
_cell.length_b   1.000
_cell.length_c   1.000
_cell.angle_alpha   90.00
_cell.angle_beta   90.00
_cell.angle_gamma   90.00
#
_symmetry.space_group_name_H-M   'P 1'
#
loop_
_entity.id
_entity.type
_entity.pdbx_description
1 polymer ?
#
loop_
_entity_poly.entity_id
_entity_poly.type
_entity_poly.pdbx_seq_one_letter_code
_entity_poly.pdbx_strand_id
1 'polypeptide(L)'
;LFIEERLIEVSVEMEAKELALREFREKNRNMSSSPSLLMRVQEMGRELDLQNSLYVTLKTQYEKAKIDEVERDDMVQLIDGPNIPAKLTRPRRGLSIILALFFGIFLSIFTIFFIENLLESDQT
;
A
#
# COMPACT_ATOMS: atom_id res chain seq x y z
N LEU A 1 10.29 -12.25 -4.03
CA LEU A 1 9.44 -12.76 -5.13
C LEU A 1 8.97 -14.17 -4.76
N PHE A 2 8.17 -14.31 -3.70
CA PHE A 2 7.94 -15.61 -3.04
C PHE A 2 7.15 -16.61 -3.91
N ILE A 3 6.13 -16.14 -4.63
CA ILE A 3 5.26 -17.00 -5.45
C ILE A 3 6.01 -17.54 -6.67
N GLU A 4 6.89 -16.74 -7.28
CA GLU A 4 7.63 -17.14 -8.47
C GLU A 4 8.68 -18.23 -8.16
N GLU A 5 9.45 -18.05 -7.09
CA GLU A 5 10.41 -19.06 -6.61
C GLU A 5 9.68 -20.38 -6.28
N ARG A 6 8.54 -20.30 -5.59
CA ARG A 6 7.75 -21.50 -5.26
C ARG A 6 7.15 -22.17 -6.49
N LEU A 7 6.77 -21.41 -7.51
CA LEU A 7 6.25 -21.95 -8.77
C LEU A 7 7.30 -22.76 -9.51
N ILE A 8 8.55 -22.28 -9.53
CA ILE A 8 9.69 -23.00 -10.10
C ILE A 8 9.91 -24.30 -9.32
N GLU A 9 10.00 -24.24 -8.00
CA GLU A 9 10.21 -25.41 -7.15
C GLU A 9 9.13 -26.49 -7.37
N VAL A 10 7.86 -26.09 -7.36
CA VAL A 10 6.71 -26.99 -7.57
C VAL A 10 6.73 -27.59 -8.98
N SER A 11 7.14 -26.83 -10.00
CA SER A 11 7.26 -27.32 -11.38
C SER A 11 8.33 -28.40 -11.51
N VAL A 12 9.50 -28.19 -10.89
CA VAL A 12 10.59 -29.18 -10.88
C VAL A 12 10.18 -30.46 -10.17
N GLU A 13 9.50 -30.34 -9.02
CA GLU A 13 8.97 -31.51 -8.31
C GLU A 13 7.90 -32.25 -9.12
N MET A 14 7.04 -31.51 -9.84
CA MET A 14 6.03 -32.10 -10.73
C MET A 14 6.66 -32.89 -11.87
N GLU A 15 7.67 -32.32 -12.54
CA GLU A 15 8.41 -33.01 -13.60
C GLU A 15 9.09 -34.29 -13.07
N ALA A 16 9.66 -34.23 -11.86
CA ALA A 16 10.27 -35.40 -11.23
C ALA A 16 9.24 -36.52 -10.97
N LYS A 17 8.03 -36.17 -10.50
CA LYS A 17 6.93 -37.12 -10.27
C LYS A 17 6.40 -37.71 -11.58
N GLU A 18 6.28 -36.90 -12.63
CA GLU A 18 5.87 -37.33 -13.96
C GLU A 18 6.89 -38.31 -14.56
N LEU A 19 8.18 -37.97 -14.48
CA LEU A 19 9.27 -38.84 -14.93
C LEU A 19 9.28 -40.17 -14.19
N ALA A 20 9.11 -40.15 -12.86
CA ALA A 20 9.04 -41.36 -12.05
C ALA A 20 7.86 -42.26 -12.47
N LEU A 21 6.68 -41.68 -12.71
CA LEU A 21 5.51 -42.42 -13.21
C LEU A 21 5.77 -43.01 -14.60
N ARG A 22 6.38 -42.23 -15.50
CA ARG A 22 6.74 -42.68 -16.85
C ARG A 22 7.70 -43.86 -16.78
N GLU A 23 8.81 -43.74 -16.04
CA GLU A 23 9.78 -44.82 -15.88
C GLU A 23 9.16 -46.07 -15.28
N PHE A 24 8.25 -45.92 -14.30
CA PHE A 24 7.57 -47.05 -13.69
C PHE A 24 6.72 -47.81 -14.71
N ARG A 25 5.98 -47.10 -15.57
CA ARG A 25 5.20 -47.70 -16.66
C ARG A 25 6.08 -48.32 -17.75
N GLU A 26 7.20 -47.68 -18.09
CA GLU A 26 8.13 -48.19 -19.09
C GLU A 26 8.84 -49.47 -18.65
N LYS A 27 9.25 -49.54 -17.37
CA LYS A 27 9.87 -50.73 -16.76
C LYS A 27 8.87 -51.88 -16.61
N ASN A 28 7.60 -51.56 -16.37
CA ASN A 28 6.55 -52.55 -16.14
C ASN A 28 5.51 -52.47 -17.26
N ARG A 29 5.80 -53.02 -18.45
CA ARG A 29 4.87 -52.89 -19.60
C ARG A 29 3.63 -53.78 -19.49
N ASN A 30 3.76 -54.96 -18.88
CA ASN A 30 2.65 -55.91 -18.67
C ASN A 30 2.13 -55.84 -17.23
N MET A 31 1.47 -54.73 -16.88
CA MET A 31 0.94 -54.48 -15.53
C MET A 31 -0.44 -55.11 -15.31
N SER A 32 -1.17 -55.37 -16.40
CA SER A 32 -2.56 -55.81 -16.37
C SER A 32 -2.77 -57.14 -15.65
N SER A 33 -1.73 -57.96 -15.53
CA SER A 33 -1.75 -59.23 -14.79
C SER A 33 -1.46 -59.10 -13.29
N SER A 34 -1.12 -57.91 -12.80
CA SER A 34 -0.78 -57.67 -11.39
C SER A 34 -1.59 -56.52 -10.78
N PRO A 35 -2.59 -56.82 -9.95
CA PRO A 35 -3.39 -55.80 -9.26
C PRO A 35 -2.55 -54.83 -8.41
N SER A 36 -1.44 -55.28 -7.82
CA SER A 36 -0.58 -54.43 -7.00
C SER A 36 0.16 -53.36 -7.82
N LEU A 37 0.62 -53.71 -9.03
CA LEU A 37 1.24 -52.74 -9.94
C LEU A 37 0.24 -51.66 -10.39
N LEU A 38 -1.01 -52.06 -10.65
CA LEU A 38 -2.09 -51.13 -11.02
C LEU A 38 -2.40 -50.15 -9.89
N MET A 39 -2.51 -50.64 -8.65
CA MET A 39 -2.69 -49.78 -7.47
C MET A 39 -1.53 -48.80 -7.31
N ARG A 40 -0.29 -49.23 -7.55
CA ARG A 40 0.88 -48.37 -7.45
C ARG A 40 0.87 -47.26 -8.50
N VAL A 41 0.49 -47.55 -9.75
CA VAL A 41 0.30 -46.52 -10.79
C VAL A 41 -0.76 -45.51 -10.36
N GLN A 42 -1.86 -45.98 -9.77
CA GLN A 42 -2.94 -45.11 -9.31
C GLN A 42 -2.49 -44.20 -8.16
N GLU A 43 -1.70 -44.71 -7.21
CA GLU A 43 -1.06 -43.90 -6.16
C GLU A 43 -0.17 -42.81 -6.73
N MET A 44 0.74 -43.17 -7.64
CA MET A 44 1.64 -42.21 -8.28
C MET A 44 0.88 -41.17 -9.12
N GLY A 45 -0.22 -41.59 -9.77
CA GLY A 45 -1.11 -40.68 -10.50
C GLY A 45 -1.79 -39.67 -9.57
N ARG A 46 -2.33 -40.11 -8.43
CA ARG A 46 -2.95 -39.19 -7.45
C ARG A 46 -1.96 -38.16 -6.91
N GLU A 47 -0.72 -38.57 -6.68
CA GLU A 47 0.34 -37.67 -6.22
C GLU A 47 0.73 -36.63 -7.29
N LEU A 48 0.79 -37.05 -8.55
CA LEU A 48 1.01 -36.16 -9.68
C LEU A 48 -0.17 -35.16 -9.85
N ASP A 49 -1.41 -35.65 -9.74
CA ASP A 49 -2.61 -34.81 -9.82
C ASP A 49 -2.65 -33.76 -8.70
N LEU A 50 -2.26 -34.14 -7.48
CA LEU A 50 -2.14 -33.22 -6.35
C LEU A 50 -1.11 -32.12 -6.66
N GLN A 51 0.07 -32.50 -7.16
CA GLN A 51 1.13 -31.56 -7.51
C GLN A 51 0.69 -30.60 -8.63
N ASN A 52 0.00 -31.12 -9.65
CA ASN A 52 -0.53 -30.34 -10.75
C ASN A 52 -1.60 -29.33 -10.28
N SER A 53 -2.51 -29.75 -9.39
CA SER A 53 -3.51 -28.86 -8.79
C SER A 53 -2.86 -27.71 -8.01
N LEU A 54 -1.80 -28.00 -7.25
CA LEU A 54 -1.01 -26.99 -6.54
C LEU A 54 -0.34 -26.02 -7.53
N TYR A 55 0.30 -26.52 -8.59
CA TYR A 55 0.93 -25.71 -9.63
C TYR A 55 -0.07 -24.75 -10.30
N VAL A 56 -1.23 -25.26 -10.72
CA VAL A 56 -2.30 -24.46 -11.35
C VAL A 56 -2.80 -23.38 -10.41
N THR A 57 -2.99 -23.71 -9.12
CA THR A 57 -3.44 -22.75 -8.12
C THR A 57 -2.42 -21.62 -7.92
N LEU A 58 -1.13 -21.97 -7.76
CA LEU A 58 -0.05 -20.97 -7.61
C LEU A 58 0.10 -20.11 -8.87
N LYS A 59 0.01 -20.70 -10.06
CA LYS A 59 0.07 -19.96 -11.33
C LYS A 59 -1.07 -18.97 -11.44
N THR A 60 -2.28 -19.37 -11.06
CA THR A 60 -3.46 -18.50 -11.05
C THR A 60 -3.28 -17.34 -10.08
N GLN A 61 -2.77 -17.59 -8.87
CA GLN A 61 -2.49 -16.55 -7.88
C GLN A 61 -1.40 -15.57 -8.36
N TYR A 62 -0.37 -16.08 -9.03
CA TYR A 62 0.69 -15.24 -9.61
C TYR A 62 0.15 -14.27 -10.66
N GLU A 63 -0.63 -14.77 -11.63
CA GLU A 63 -1.21 -13.91 -12.67
C GLU A 63 -2.19 -12.89 -12.07
N LYS A 64 -2.99 -13.30 -11.07
CA LYS A 64 -3.89 -12.37 -10.36
C LYS A 64 -3.11 -11.26 -9.65
N ALA A 65 -2.05 -11.60 -8.93
CA ALA A 65 -1.22 -10.61 -8.24
C ALA A 65 -0.60 -9.61 -9.21
N LYS A 66 -0.19 -10.07 -10.40
CA LYS A 66 0.34 -9.24 -11.48
C LYS A 66 -0.71 -8.30 -12.08
N ILE A 67 -1.96 -8.76 -12.24
CA ILE A 67 -3.08 -7.92 -12.67
C ILE A 67 -3.36 -6.84 -11.62
N ASP A 68 -3.47 -7.22 -10.34
CA ASP A 68 -3.74 -6.29 -9.23
C ASP A 68 -2.63 -5.22 -9.09
N GLU A 69 -1.37 -5.56 -9.40
CA GLU A 69 -0.26 -4.60 -9.41
C GLU A 69 -0.45 -3.54 -10.50
N VAL A 70 -0.82 -3.95 -11.71
CA VAL A 70 -1.10 -3.03 -12.84
C VAL A 70 -2.36 -2.20 -12.59
N GLU A 71 -3.42 -2.78 -12.01
CA GLU A 71 -4.67 -2.08 -11.71
C GLU A 71 -4.50 -1.02 -10.60
N ARG A 72 -3.62 -1.26 -9.62
CA ARG A 72 -3.36 -0.29 -8.54
C ARG A 72 -2.67 0.99 -9.00
N ASP A 73 -1.95 0.97 -10.12
CA ASP A 73 -1.37 2.21 -10.69
C ASP A 73 -2.46 3.20 -11.15
N ASP A 74 -3.66 2.73 -11.46
CA ASP A 74 -4.81 3.58 -11.83
C ASP A 74 -5.59 4.11 -10.60
N MET A 75 -5.18 3.78 -9.37
CA MET A 75 -5.90 4.14 -8.14
C MET A 75 -5.52 5.51 -7.55
N VAL A 76 -5.23 6.51 -8.40
CA VAL A 76 -5.23 7.92 -7.98
C VAL A 76 -6.47 8.60 -8.57
N GLN A 77 -7.61 8.39 -7.92
CA GLN A 77 -8.78 9.20 -8.20
C GLN A 77 -8.59 10.59 -7.55
N LEU A 78 -8.53 11.65 -8.36
CA LEU A 78 -8.65 13.02 -7.85
C LEU A 78 -10.04 13.16 -7.19
N ILE A 79 -10.11 13.11 -5.86
CA ILE A 79 -11.37 13.27 -5.11
C ILE A 79 -11.84 14.72 -5.13
N ASP A 80 -10.91 15.67 -5.03
CA ASP A 80 -11.19 17.10 -5.21
C ASP A 80 -9.94 17.81 -5.73
N GLY A 81 -10.16 18.74 -6.65
CA GLY A 81 -9.08 19.56 -7.21
C GLY A 81 -8.58 20.59 -6.18
N PRO A 82 -7.47 21.30 -6.48
CA PRO A 82 -6.99 22.35 -5.60
C PRO A 82 -8.04 23.47 -5.46
N ASN A 83 -8.56 23.65 -4.23
CA ASN A 83 -9.51 24.71 -3.93
C ASN A 83 -8.78 26.04 -3.67
N ILE A 84 -9.19 27.10 -4.37
CA ILE A 84 -8.66 28.45 -4.18
C ILE A 84 -9.23 29.01 -2.86
N PRO A 85 -8.39 29.43 -1.89
CA PRO A 85 -8.89 29.88 -0.60
C PRO A 85 -9.74 31.15 -0.74
N ALA A 86 -11.04 31.04 -0.46
CA ALA A 86 -11.98 32.17 -0.50
C ALA A 86 -11.65 33.27 0.53
N LYS A 87 -10.83 32.97 1.54
CA LYS A 87 -10.42 33.90 2.58
C LYS A 87 -8.96 33.68 2.96
N LEU A 88 -8.21 34.78 3.02
CA LEU A 88 -6.84 34.75 3.52
C LEU A 88 -6.83 34.38 5.02
N THR A 89 -6.06 33.35 5.39
CA THR A 89 -5.92 32.91 6.78
C THR A 89 -5.25 33.97 7.65
N ARG A 90 -4.28 34.71 7.11
CA ARG A 90 -3.55 35.81 7.78
C ARG A 90 -3.06 36.86 6.76
N PRO A 91 -2.89 38.13 7.18
CA PRO A 91 -3.30 38.73 8.45
C PRO A 91 -4.78 39.16 8.46
N ARG A 92 -5.42 39.12 9.64
CA ARG A 92 -6.80 39.60 9.84
C ARG A 92 -6.82 41.12 9.90
N ARG A 93 -6.91 41.80 8.75
CA ARG A 93 -6.83 43.27 8.62
C ARG A 93 -7.70 44.05 9.61
N GLY A 94 -8.92 43.59 9.88
CA GLY A 94 -9.82 44.24 10.85
C GLY A 94 -9.28 44.25 12.28
N LEU A 95 -8.66 43.14 12.72
CA LEU A 95 -8.06 43.04 14.05
C LEU A 95 -6.88 44.03 14.17
N SER A 96 -6.03 44.10 13.15
CA SER A 96 -4.89 45.02 13.11
C SER A 96 -5.31 46.49 13.24
N ILE A 97 -6.39 46.90 12.55
CA ILE A 97 -6.91 48.26 12.62
C ILE A 97 -7.44 48.60 14.02
N ILE A 98 -8.19 47.68 14.63
CA ILE A 98 -8.74 47.86 15.98
C ILE A 98 -7.62 48.01 17.01
N LEU A 99 -6.59 47.16 16.95
CA LEU A 99 -5.43 47.24 17.84
C LEU A 99 -4.65 48.54 17.64
N ALA A 100 -4.41 48.97 16.40
CA ALA A 100 -3.70 50.21 16.11
C ALA A 100 -4.45 51.43 16.66
N LEU A 101 -5.78 51.49 16.49
CA LEU A 101 -6.60 52.55 17.05
C LEU A 101 -6.56 52.57 18.58
N PHE A 102 -6.70 51.40 19.21
CA PHE A 102 -6.66 51.27 20.66
C PHE A 102 -5.31 51.73 21.23
N PHE A 103 -4.20 51.25 20.69
CA PHE A 103 -2.87 51.64 21.14
C PHE A 103 -2.57 53.11 20.85
N GLY A 104 -3.03 53.67 19.72
CA GLY A 104 -2.83 55.08 19.38
C GLY A 104 -3.51 56.03 20.38
N ILE A 105 -4.76 55.74 20.77
CA ILE A 105 -5.47 56.53 21.78
C ILE A 105 -4.81 56.39 23.15
N PHE A 106 -4.46 55.15 23.53
CA PHE A 106 -3.80 54.87 24.80
C PHE A 106 -2.47 55.62 24.93
N LEU A 107 -1.63 55.57 23.90
CA LEU A 107 -0.35 56.29 23.85
C LEU A 107 -0.55 57.81 23.90
N SER A 108 -1.55 58.35 23.19
CA SER A 108 -1.85 59.79 23.21
C SER A 108 -2.16 60.28 24.64
N ILE A 109 -3.09 59.62 25.33
CA ILE A 109 -3.46 59.96 26.71
C ILE A 109 -2.25 59.84 27.64
N PHE A 110 -1.48 58.75 27.51
CA PHE A 110 -0.29 58.52 28.30
C PHE A 110 0.77 59.63 28.11
N THR A 111 0.99 60.06 26.86
CA THR A 111 1.95 61.13 26.56
C THR A 111 1.54 62.48 27.12
N ILE A 112 0.24 62.83 27.07
CA ILE A 112 -0.28 64.08 27.63
C ILE A 112 -0.04 64.11 29.14
N PHE A 113 -0.43 63.05 29.84
CA PHE A 113 -0.26 62.95 31.29
C PHE A 113 1.22 63.00 31.70
N PHE A 114 2.10 62.34 30.95
CA PHE A 114 3.54 62.32 31.23
C PHE A 114 4.19 63.70 31.02
N ILE A 115 3.79 64.42 29.96
CA ILE A 115 4.27 65.78 29.69
C ILE A 115 3.78 66.75 30.77
N GLU A 116 2.50 66.68 31.14
CA GLU A 116 1.93 67.55 32.18
C GLU A 116 2.63 67.36 33.53
N ASN A 117 2.86 66.11 33.94
CA ASN A 117 3.58 65.79 35.18
C ASN A 117 5.05 66.26 35.18
N LEU A 118 5.71 66.33 34.01
CA LEU A 118 7.09 66.85 33.89
C LEU A 118 7.15 68.37 33.89
N LEU A 119 6.14 69.04 33.33
CA LEU A 119 6.08 70.51 33.31
C LEU A 119 5.66 71.08 34.68
N GLU A 120 4.83 70.36 35.42
CA GLU A 120 4.35 70.78 36.75
C GLU A 120 5.44 70.68 37.82
N SER A 121 6.47 69.82 37.65
CA SER A 121 7.61 69.72 38.55
C SER A 121 8.60 70.91 38.52
N ASP A 122 8.47 71.82 37.54
CA ASP A 122 9.34 73.01 37.38
C ASP A 122 8.74 74.30 37.99
N GLN A 123 7.50 74.28 38.53
CA GLN A 123 6.81 75.47 39.07
C GLN A 123 6.63 75.51 40.61
N THR A 124 7.36 74.70 41.38
CA THR A 124 7.45 74.83 42.86
C THR A 124 8.85 75.15 43.34
#